data_AF-A0A1Y5FIN2-F1
#
_entry.id   AF-A0A1Y5FIN2-F1
#
_cell.length_a   1.000
_cell.length_b   1.000
_cell.length_c   1.000
_cell.angle_alpha   90.00
_cell.angle_beta   90.00
_cell.angle_gamma   90.00
#
_symmetry.space_group_name_H-M   'P 1'
#
loop_
_entity.id
_entity.type
_entity.pdbx_description
1 polymer ?
#
loop_
_entity_poly.entity_id
_entity_poly.type
_entity_poly.pdbx_seq_one_letter_code
_entity_poly.pdbx_strand_id
1 'polypeptide(L)'
;MKIKIIALVLLSFSALGQSWQVKKYLFNKQVVIFKERGDILISHHCFKTSSVPKCLAFSELSKISRVSIPANQLRGGIPSGVAICRYQLKGKVLISVDKNRNENGFCELADSSMIDLGSLTHQGLLNDKLKAKMK
;
A
#
# COMPACT_ATOMS: atom_id res chain seq x y z
N MET A 1 0.67 51.86 35.71
CA MET A 1 0.23 51.33 34.40
C MET A 1 0.90 49.98 34.18
N LYS A 2 0.17 48.86 34.18
CA LYS A 2 0.74 47.50 34.00
C LYS A 2 0.50 47.04 32.56
N ILE A 3 1.57 46.96 31.76
CA ILE A 3 1.52 46.48 30.38
C ILE A 3 1.41 44.95 30.42
N LYS A 4 0.25 44.40 30.03
CA LYS A 4 0.08 42.96 29.82
C LYS A 4 0.65 42.60 28.44
N ILE A 5 1.82 41.97 28.42
CA ILE A 5 2.39 41.38 27.21
C ILE A 5 1.61 40.10 26.92
N ILE A 6 0.75 40.14 25.91
CA ILE A 6 0.08 38.94 25.38
C ILE A 6 1.09 38.23 24.49
N ALA A 7 1.70 37.17 25.02
CA ALA A 7 2.60 36.31 24.26
C ALA A 7 1.76 35.51 23.24
N LEU A 8 1.78 35.96 21.99
CA LEU A 8 1.18 35.27 20.85
C LEU A 8 2.05 34.06 20.49
N VAL A 9 1.72 32.90 21.05
CA VAL A 9 2.39 31.63 20.72
C VAL A 9 1.98 31.20 19.31
N LEU A 10 2.81 31.51 18.33
CA LEU A 10 2.69 31.03 16.95
C LEU A 10 3.04 29.55 16.90
N LEU A 11 2.05 28.68 17.12
CA LEU A 11 2.15 27.25 16.86
C LEU A 11 2.35 27.01 15.37
N SER A 12 3.61 26.84 14.96
CA SER A 12 3.98 26.47 13.60
C SER A 12 3.58 25.02 13.37
N PHE A 13 2.34 24.78 12.91
CA PHE A 13 1.91 23.47 12.43
C PHE A 13 2.70 23.13 11.17
N SER A 14 3.81 22.44 11.35
CA SER A 14 4.56 21.84 10.26
C SER A 14 3.69 20.72 9.69
N ALA A 15 3.02 20.97 8.57
CA ALA A 15 2.40 19.94 7.77
C ALA A 15 3.52 19.04 7.22
N LEU A 16 3.91 18.03 8.00
CA LEU A 16 4.84 17.00 7.59
C LEU A 16 4.16 16.15 6.51
N GLY A 17 4.22 16.61 5.27
CA GLY A 17 3.82 15.82 4.12
C GLY A 17 4.69 14.57 4.08
N GLN A 18 4.11 13.41 4.37
CA GLN A 18 4.80 12.13 4.24
C GLN A 18 5.27 11.98 2.79
N SER A 19 6.59 12.12 2.59
CA SER A 19 7.25 11.88 1.32
C SER A 19 7.36 10.38 1.07
N TRP A 20 7.36 10.00 -0.21
CA TRP A 20 7.58 8.61 -0.61
C TRP A 20 8.98 8.16 -0.22
N GLN A 21 9.08 7.10 0.58
CA GLN A 21 10.33 6.44 0.92
C GLN A 21 10.68 5.40 -0.13
N VAL A 22 11.97 5.22 -0.44
CA VAL A 22 12.41 4.24 -1.45
C VAL A 22 12.87 2.96 -0.76
N LYS A 23 12.32 1.82 -1.19
CA LYS A 23 12.74 0.48 -0.77
C LYS A 23 13.26 -0.31 -1.97
N LYS A 24 14.15 -1.27 -1.70
CA LYS A 24 14.77 -2.14 -2.71
C LYS A 24 14.56 -3.59 -2.31
N TYR A 25 14.18 -4.40 -3.28
CA TYR A 25 13.83 -5.80 -3.09
C TYR A 25 14.47 -6.65 -4.19
N LEU A 26 14.90 -7.86 -3.84
CA LEU A 26 15.54 -8.79 -4.76
C LEU A 26 14.54 -9.84 -5.25
N PHE A 27 14.33 -9.87 -6.57
CA PHE A 27 13.52 -10.87 -7.27
C PHE A 27 14.42 -11.59 -8.27
N ASN A 28 14.64 -12.89 -8.14
CA ASN A 28 15.44 -13.66 -9.10
C ASN A 28 16.79 -13.00 -9.47
N LYS A 29 17.52 -12.49 -8.47
CA LYS A 29 18.78 -11.74 -8.63
C LYS A 29 18.66 -10.34 -9.26
N GLN A 30 17.45 -9.87 -9.57
CA GLN A 30 17.17 -8.53 -10.06
C GLN A 30 16.66 -7.63 -8.91
N VAL A 31 17.21 -6.43 -8.80
CA VAL A 31 16.77 -5.46 -7.80
C VAL A 31 15.60 -4.65 -8.37
N VAL A 32 14.44 -4.74 -7.73
CA VAL A 32 13.25 -3.97 -8.04
C VAL A 32 13.08 -2.87 -6.98
N ILE A 33 12.81 -1.64 -7.44
CA ILE A 33 12.62 -0.48 -6.59
C ILE A 33 11.14 -0.30 -6.30
N PHE A 34 10.82 -0.03 -5.04
CA PHE A 34 9.48 0.28 -4.57
C PHE A 34 9.47 1.64 -3.89
N LYS A 35 8.31 2.30 -3.92
CA LYS A 35 8.05 3.51 -3.14
C LYS A 35 6.99 3.22 -2.09
N GLU A 36 7.22 3.71 -0.89
CA GLU A 36 6.34 3.56 0.28
C GLU A 36 5.80 4.91 0.75
N ARG A 37 4.50 4.98 1.04
CA ARG A 37 3.89 6.13 1.73
C ARG A 37 2.74 5.63 2.60
N GLY A 38 2.86 5.84 3.91
CA GLY A 38 1.96 5.21 4.87
C GLY A 38 2.02 3.69 4.72
N ASP A 39 0.87 3.07 4.53
CA ASP A 39 0.75 1.60 4.39
C ASP A 39 0.75 1.10 2.95
N ILE A 40 1.08 1.96 1.98
CA ILE A 40 1.12 1.60 0.56
C ILE A 40 2.58 1.47 0.12
N LEU A 41 2.98 0.26 -0.26
CA LEU A 41 4.27 -0.07 -0.87
C LEU A 41 4.04 -0.60 -2.28
N ILE A 42 4.46 0.17 -3.29
CA ILE A 42 4.15 -0.10 -4.70
C ILE A 42 5.39 0.10 -5.58
N SER A 43 5.47 -0.66 -6.67
CA SER A 43 6.63 -0.63 -7.58
C SER A 43 6.89 0.77 -8.15
N HIS A 44 8.16 1.11 -8.31
CA HIS A 44 8.60 2.39 -8.88
C HIS A 44 8.06 2.60 -10.30
N HIS A 45 7.78 1.53 -11.05
CA HIS A 45 7.19 1.58 -12.40
C HIS A 45 5.90 2.42 -12.45
N CYS A 46 5.15 2.51 -11.35
CA CYS A 46 3.95 3.33 -11.25
C CYS A 46 4.19 4.85 -11.32
N PHE A 47 5.44 5.33 -11.18
CA PHE A 47 5.75 6.75 -11.00
C PHE A 47 6.45 7.40 -12.20
N LYS A 48 6.34 6.83 -13.41
CA LYS A 48 7.07 7.21 -14.64
C LYS A 48 7.52 8.68 -14.71
N THR A 49 6.57 9.62 -14.76
CA THR A 49 6.84 11.08 -14.83
C THR A 49 6.09 11.89 -13.78
N SER A 50 5.40 11.23 -12.83
CA SER A 50 4.53 11.89 -11.86
C SER A 50 4.85 11.49 -10.43
N SER A 51 4.66 12.42 -9.50
CA SER A 51 4.68 12.15 -8.06
C SER A 51 3.49 11.31 -7.59
N VAL A 52 2.44 11.21 -8.42
CA VAL A 52 1.25 10.41 -8.18
C VAL A 52 1.38 9.10 -8.96
N PRO A 53 1.22 7.93 -8.32
CA PRO A 53 1.28 6.66 -9.03
C PRO A 53 0.12 6.52 -10.02
N LYS A 54 0.44 6.13 -11.26
CA LYS A 54 -0.52 5.91 -12.36
C LYS A 54 -0.28 4.53 -12.97
N CYS A 55 -0.76 3.49 -12.29
CA CYS A 55 -0.65 2.10 -12.72
C CYS A 55 -1.86 1.29 -12.22
N LEU A 56 -2.03 0.09 -12.75
CA LEU A 56 -3.16 -0.78 -12.41
C LEU A 56 -3.17 -1.15 -10.92
N ALA A 57 -2.00 -1.49 -10.35
CA ALA A 57 -1.86 -1.77 -8.91
C ALA A 57 -2.46 -0.67 -8.02
N PHE A 58 -2.22 0.61 -8.37
CA PHE A 58 -2.71 1.73 -7.57
C PHE A 58 -4.19 2.00 -7.80
N SER A 59 -4.67 1.92 -9.04
CA SER A 59 -6.09 2.19 -9.35
C SER A 59 -7.04 1.15 -8.77
N GLU A 60 -6.58 -0.08 -8.55
CA GLU A 60 -7.40 -1.16 -7.99
C GLU A 60 -7.52 -1.10 -6.46
N LEU A 61 -6.65 -0.35 -5.77
CA LEU A 61 -6.65 -0.23 -4.31
C LEU A 61 -8.00 0.25 -3.73
N SER A 62 -8.73 1.11 -4.43
CA SER A 62 -10.03 1.60 -3.95
C SER A 62 -11.18 0.60 -4.14
N LYS A 63 -10.97 -0.45 -4.96
CA LYS A 63 -12.01 -1.40 -5.36
C LYS A 63 -11.98 -2.69 -4.55
N ILE A 64 -10.81 -3.08 -4.06
CA ILE A 64 -10.62 -4.31 -3.29
C ILE A 64 -11.37 -4.30 -1.96
N SER A 65 -11.69 -5.48 -1.46
CA SER A 65 -12.44 -5.68 -0.22
C SER A 65 -12.07 -7.03 0.38
N ARG A 66 -11.97 -7.15 1.70
CA ARG A 66 -11.72 -8.48 2.31
C ARG A 66 -13.01 -9.28 2.43
N VAL A 67 -14.11 -8.63 2.81
CA VAL A 67 -15.41 -9.30 3.02
C VAL A 67 -16.05 -9.80 1.73
N SER A 68 -15.68 -9.27 0.57
CA SER A 68 -16.19 -9.75 -0.71
C SER A 68 -15.53 -11.05 -1.21
N ILE A 69 -14.51 -11.55 -0.52
CA ILE A 69 -13.87 -12.84 -0.87
C ILE A 69 -14.72 -13.98 -0.29
N PRO A 70 -15.24 -14.89 -1.13
CA PRO A 70 -15.96 -16.08 -0.68
C PRO A 70 -15.18 -16.88 0.37
N ALA A 71 -15.85 -17.32 1.45
CA ALA A 71 -15.20 -18.04 2.55
C ALA A 71 -14.52 -19.35 2.10
N ASN A 72 -15.02 -20.01 1.05
CA ASN A 72 -14.38 -21.20 0.47
C ASN A 72 -13.02 -20.89 -0.16
N GLN A 73 -12.77 -19.66 -0.59
CA GLN A 73 -11.49 -19.19 -1.14
C GLN A 73 -10.47 -18.82 -0.07
N LEU A 74 -10.89 -18.67 1.19
CA LEU A 74 -10.04 -18.40 2.35
C LEU A 74 -9.66 -19.66 3.14
N ARG A 75 -10.06 -20.84 2.67
CA ARG A 75 -9.74 -22.12 3.31
C ARG A 75 -8.23 -22.37 3.32
N GLY A 76 -7.75 -23.06 4.36
CA GLY A 76 -6.33 -23.44 4.48
C GLY A 76 -5.40 -22.33 5.00
N GLY A 77 -5.94 -21.28 5.63
CA GLY A 77 -5.12 -20.23 6.25
C GLY A 77 -4.46 -19.29 5.25
N ILE A 78 -5.03 -19.14 4.04
CA ILE A 78 -4.49 -18.25 3.01
C ILE A 78 -4.50 -16.79 3.54
N PRO A 79 -3.35 -16.09 3.55
CA PRO A 79 -3.31 -14.69 3.97
C PRO A 79 -4.23 -13.82 3.12
N SER A 80 -4.91 -12.85 3.71
CA SER A 80 -5.91 -12.04 2.99
C SER A 80 -5.34 -11.29 1.78
N GLY A 81 -4.11 -10.77 1.87
CA GLY A 81 -3.44 -10.15 0.73
C GLY A 81 -3.25 -11.10 -0.46
N VAL A 82 -2.90 -12.38 -0.20
CA VAL A 82 -2.80 -13.42 -1.23
C VAL A 82 -4.16 -13.66 -1.88
N ALA A 83 -5.21 -13.76 -1.09
CA ALA A 83 -6.56 -13.99 -1.58
C ALA A 83 -7.07 -12.80 -2.42
N ILE A 84 -6.85 -11.55 -1.97
CA ILE A 84 -7.17 -10.34 -2.76
C ILE A 84 -6.43 -10.39 -4.09
N CYS A 85 -5.12 -10.62 -4.07
CA CYS A 85 -4.29 -10.67 -5.27
C CYS A 85 -4.82 -11.68 -6.29
N ARG A 86 -5.05 -12.92 -5.87
CA ARG A 86 -5.44 -14.01 -6.77
C ARG A 86 -6.89 -13.88 -7.25
N TYR A 87 -7.82 -13.59 -6.35
CA TYR A 87 -9.24 -13.74 -6.65
C TYR A 87 -9.91 -12.45 -7.13
N GLN A 88 -9.47 -11.28 -6.66
CA GLN A 88 -10.03 -10.00 -7.07
C GLN A 88 -9.19 -9.35 -8.17
N LEU A 89 -7.88 -9.26 -7.96
CA LEU A 89 -6.99 -8.57 -8.90
C LEU A 89 -6.55 -9.46 -10.08
N LYS A 90 -6.79 -10.77 -9.98
CA LYS A 90 -6.29 -11.79 -10.93
C LYS A 90 -4.78 -11.68 -11.16
N GLY A 91 -4.07 -11.24 -10.13
CA GLY A 91 -2.63 -11.04 -10.16
C GLY A 91 -1.86 -12.30 -9.78
N LYS A 92 -0.54 -12.24 -9.98
CA LYS A 92 0.41 -13.28 -9.60
C LYS A 92 1.08 -12.91 -8.28
N VAL A 93 1.15 -13.87 -7.36
CA VAL A 93 1.88 -13.68 -6.10
C VAL A 93 3.35 -13.98 -6.32
N LEU A 94 4.20 -13.03 -5.91
CA LEU A 94 5.65 -13.14 -5.94
C LEU A 94 6.20 -13.01 -4.52
N ILE A 95 7.32 -13.69 -4.24
CA ILE A 95 8.07 -13.53 -2.99
C ILE A 95 9.41 -12.88 -3.34
N SER A 96 9.85 -11.94 -2.50
CA SER A 96 11.13 -11.26 -2.64
C SER A 96 11.82 -11.18 -1.29
N VAL A 97 13.09 -10.79 -1.33
CA VAL A 97 13.91 -10.60 -0.13
C VAL A 97 14.45 -9.17 -0.08
N ASP A 98 14.39 -8.53 1.10
CA ASP A 98 14.98 -7.21 1.33
C ASP A 98 16.48 -7.28 1.68
N LYS A 99 17.11 -6.12 1.91
CA LYS A 99 18.54 -6.05 2.30
C LYS A 99 18.87 -6.73 3.64
N ASN A 100 17.88 -6.93 4.50
CA ASN A 100 18.01 -7.54 5.82
C ASN A 100 17.67 -9.04 5.81
N ARG A 101 17.40 -9.61 4.63
CA ARG A 101 16.93 -10.99 4.43
C ARG A 101 15.51 -11.26 4.94
N ASN A 102 14.68 -10.22 5.07
CA ASN A 102 13.26 -10.40 5.32
C ASN A 102 12.56 -10.79 4.02
N GLU A 103 11.66 -11.76 4.10
CA GLU A 103 10.79 -12.12 2.98
C GLU A 103 9.55 -11.21 2.94
N ASN A 104 9.23 -10.73 1.74
CA ASN A 104 8.04 -9.93 1.49
C ASN A 104 7.27 -10.50 0.31
N GLY A 105 5.95 -10.54 0.43
CA GLY A 105 5.05 -10.96 -0.63
C GLY A 105 4.53 -9.77 -1.43
N PHE A 106 4.46 -9.93 -2.74
CA PHE A 106 3.95 -8.94 -3.67
C PHE A 106 2.89 -9.53 -4.59
N CYS A 107 1.98 -8.69 -5.07
CA CYS A 107 1.06 -8.98 -6.15
C CYS A 107 1.51 -8.26 -7.41
N GLU A 108 1.84 -9.01 -8.45
CA GLU A 108 2.11 -8.52 -9.81
C GLU A 108 0.82 -8.56 -10.63
N LEU A 109 0.49 -7.44 -11.29
CA LEU A 109 -0.69 -7.30 -12.14
C LEU A 109 -0.31 -7.33 -13.63
N ALA A 110 -1.32 -7.33 -14.50
CA ALA A 110 -1.15 -7.48 -15.95
C ALA A 110 -0.27 -6.40 -16.61
N ASP A 111 -0.22 -5.19 -16.06
CA ASP A 111 0.65 -4.09 -16.52
C ASP A 111 2.07 -4.16 -15.93
N SER A 112 2.44 -5.30 -15.32
CA SER A 112 3.70 -5.51 -14.58
C SER A 112 3.87 -4.59 -13.36
N SER A 113 2.83 -3.84 -12.96
CA SER A 113 2.87 -3.12 -11.70
C SER A 113 2.78 -4.09 -10.53
N MET A 114 3.56 -3.83 -9.49
CA MET A 114 3.59 -4.65 -8.28
C MET A 114 3.15 -3.85 -7.06
N ILE A 115 2.49 -4.51 -6.13
CA ILE A 115 2.08 -3.96 -4.83
C ILE A 115 2.27 -4.99 -3.71
N ASP A 116 2.68 -4.53 -2.54
CA ASP A 116 2.86 -5.39 -1.35
C ASP A 116 1.54 -6.01 -0.88
N LEU A 117 1.58 -7.27 -0.44
CA LEU A 117 0.39 -7.99 0.03
C LEU A 117 -0.14 -7.45 1.36
N GLY A 118 0.72 -6.86 2.21
CA GLY A 118 0.33 -6.13 3.41
C GLY A 118 -0.45 -4.87 3.06
N SER A 119 0.01 -4.10 2.07
CA SER A 119 -0.73 -2.95 1.52
C SER A 119 -2.12 -3.34 1.02
N LEU A 120 -2.24 -4.45 0.28
CA LEU A 120 -3.54 -4.98 -0.14
C LEU A 120 -4.44 -5.34 1.04
N THR A 121 -3.88 -6.00 2.06
CA THR A 121 -4.62 -6.41 3.26
C THR A 121 -5.15 -5.20 4.02
N HIS A 122 -4.30 -4.21 4.25
CA HIS A 122 -4.70 -3.00 4.97
C HIS A 122 -5.74 -2.20 4.19
N GLN A 123 -5.52 -1.96 2.90
CA GLN A 123 -6.46 -1.19 2.09
C GLN A 123 -7.82 -1.90 1.96
N GLY A 124 -7.82 -3.22 1.78
CA GLY A 124 -9.06 -4.01 1.77
C GLY A 124 -9.86 -3.83 3.07
N LEU A 125 -9.19 -3.83 4.23
CA LEU A 125 -9.83 -3.54 5.52
C LEU A 125 -10.39 -2.12 5.60
N LEU A 126 -9.64 -1.12 5.13
CA LEU A 126 -10.09 0.27 5.14
C LEU A 126 -11.33 0.45 4.28
N ASN A 127 -11.33 -0.13 3.08
CA ASN A 127 -12.49 -0.07 2.18
C ASN A 127 -13.73 -0.71 2.80
N ASP A 128 -13.58 -1.84 3.49
CA ASP A 128 -14.69 -2.51 4.18
C ASP A 128 -15.26 -1.65 5.32
N LYS A 129 -14.38 -1.03 6.13
CA LYS A 129 -14.79 -0.10 7.20
C LYS A 129 -15.53 1.12 6.64
N LEU A 130 -15.05 1.69 5.54
CA LEU A 130 -15.70 2.83 4.89
C LEU A 130 -17.08 2.44 4.36
N LYS A 131 -17.22 1.28 3.70
CA LYS A 131 -18.51 0.77 3.23
C LYS A 131 -19.50 0.51 4.37
N ALA A 132 -19.03 0.02 5.52
CA ALA A 132 -19.88 -0.20 6.69
C ALA A 132 -20.44 1.11 7.28
N LYS A 133 -19.66 2.20 7.26
CA LYS A 133 -20.09 3.53 7.76
C LYS A 133 -21.10 4.23 6.85
N MET A 134 -21.24 3.80 5.60
CA MET A 134 -22.18 4.39 4.64
C MET A 134 -23.55 3.68 4.64
N LYS A 135 -23.72 2.64 5.45
CA LYS A 135 -24.99 1.93 5.64
C LYS A 135 -25.66 2.43 6.92
#